data_AF-A0A194XUF2-F1
#
_entry.id   AF-A0A194XUF2-F1
#
_cell.length_a   1.000
_cell.length_b   1.000
_cell.length_c   1.000
_cell.angle_alpha   90.00
_cell.angle_beta   90.00
_cell.angle_gamma   90.00
#
_symmetry.space_group_name_H-M   'P 1'
#
loop_
_entity.id
_entity.type
_entity.pdbx_description
1 polymer ?
#
loop_
_entity_poly.entity_id
_entity_poly.type
_entity_poly.pdbx_seq_one_letter_code
_entity_poly.pdbx_strand_id
1 'polypeptide(L)'
;MAGYPRASLILEAGYEISKMLRAVTEKLVVGLSPSSGTRDRFGSMASMAIQPSVFVESGSRYLGRPFASPPSCAIEDLLSIASDRVEYTFGHVTLLQTDPAFLRWYTQELLDNALLSAECKSMPEVCYGLAAEHISRDVANFWVWKGIVGELNYLKSVDNSKHNDPRLLSAMGALESLILHHIDHLERHICSCILQRPAFKDLWDIKYPAFGVAKTSNKGFKSALDLFKKDPLHWCLTQILTSTKTKDGFDHAMLFAFLNNLLSSKTIKEESKGRIDDALLEKYSDLGALHELRDLLLMHRTGLTYRNFDDAKLKETGRAWRYLSKGYKEGSTVL
;
A
#
# COMPACT_ATOMS: atom_id res chain seq x y z
N MET A 1 23.07 16.86 -26.87
CA MET A 1 21.66 16.44 -26.80
C MET A 1 21.33 15.58 -28.02
N ALA A 2 21.42 14.25 -27.94
CA ALA A 2 21.22 13.33 -29.08
C ALA A 2 20.62 11.96 -28.67
N GLY A 3 19.85 11.90 -27.57
CA GLY A 3 19.30 10.64 -27.03
C GLY A 3 17.79 10.43 -27.19
N TYR A 4 17.04 11.49 -27.52
CA TYR A 4 15.57 11.50 -27.52
C TYR A 4 14.92 10.65 -28.64
N PRO A 5 15.44 10.61 -29.89
CA PRO A 5 14.79 9.87 -30.98
C PRO A 5 14.83 8.36 -30.80
N ARG A 6 15.93 7.82 -30.25
CA ARG A 6 16.11 6.38 -30.06
C ARG A 6 15.24 5.84 -28.93
N ALA A 7 15.08 6.59 -27.84
CA ALA A 7 14.19 6.19 -26.74
C ALA A 7 12.72 6.15 -27.18
N SER A 8 12.28 7.13 -27.98
CA SER A 8 10.92 7.16 -28.54
C SER A 8 10.65 5.94 -29.43
N LEU A 9 11.59 5.60 -30.33
CA LEU A 9 11.45 4.43 -31.21
C LEU A 9 11.43 3.11 -30.44
N ILE A 10 12.19 3.00 -29.35
CA ILE A 10 12.19 1.80 -28.48
C ILE A 10 10.84 1.66 -27.77
N LEU A 11 10.28 2.77 -27.26
CA LEU A 11 8.97 2.76 -26.60
C LEU A 11 7.84 2.46 -27.59
N GLU A 12 7.91 3.01 -28.81
CA GLU A 12 6.93 2.76 -29.87
C GLU A 12 6.98 1.30 -30.35
N ALA A 13 8.19 0.75 -30.54
CA ALA A 13 8.37 -0.67 -30.83
C ALA A 13 7.85 -1.56 -29.69
N GLY A 14 8.12 -1.20 -28.43
CA GLY A 14 7.61 -1.91 -27.25
C GLY A 14 6.09 -1.89 -27.16
N TYR A 15 5.47 -0.76 -27.53
CA TYR A 15 4.02 -0.62 -27.61
C TYR A 15 3.41 -1.54 -28.69
N GLU A 16 3.97 -1.54 -29.90
CA GLU A 16 3.48 -2.39 -31.00
C GLU A 16 3.65 -3.88 -30.71
N ILE A 17 4.77 -4.28 -30.08
CA ILE A 17 4.97 -5.66 -29.60
C ILE A 17 3.91 -6.03 -28.56
N SER A 18 3.66 -5.15 -27.58
CA SER A 18 2.67 -5.41 -26.52
C SER A 18 1.25 -5.53 -27.08
N LYS A 19 0.91 -4.67 -28.05
CA LYS A 19 -0.35 -4.71 -28.78
C LYS A 19 -0.52 -5.99 -29.61
N MET A 20 0.55 -6.45 -30.27
CA MET A 20 0.56 -7.72 -30.99
C MET A 20 0.38 -8.90 -30.02
N LEU A 21 1.15 -8.95 -28.93
CA LEU A 21 1.07 -10.03 -27.93
C LEU A 21 -0.32 -10.09 -27.29
N ARG A 22 -0.91 -8.94 -27.00
CA ARG A 22 -2.30 -8.84 -26.55
C ARG A 22 -3.27 -9.42 -27.58
N ALA A 23 -3.20 -9.02 -28.84
CA ALA A 23 -4.08 -9.54 -29.89
C ALA A 23 -3.96 -11.06 -30.06
N VAL A 24 -2.75 -11.61 -29.87
CA VAL A 24 -2.51 -13.06 -29.85
C VAL A 24 -3.14 -13.70 -28.61
N THR A 25 -3.00 -13.09 -27.43
CA THR A 25 -3.54 -13.61 -26.17
C THR A 25 -5.07 -13.58 -26.17
N GLU A 26 -5.69 -12.51 -26.65
CA GLU A 26 -7.14 -12.40 -26.81
C GLU A 26 -7.68 -13.50 -27.74
N LYS A 27 -7.00 -13.78 -28.86
CA LYS A 27 -7.37 -14.89 -29.76
C LYS A 27 -7.20 -16.27 -29.11
N LEU A 28 -6.20 -16.45 -28.25
CA LEU A 28 -5.97 -17.71 -27.53
C LEU A 28 -7.00 -17.93 -26.41
N VAL A 29 -7.44 -16.87 -25.75
CA VAL A 29 -8.39 -16.94 -24.62
C VAL A 29 -9.83 -17.18 -25.09
N VAL A 30 -10.22 -16.75 -26.29
CA VAL A 30 -11.56 -16.97 -26.86
C VAL A 30 -11.91 -18.47 -27.01
N GLY A 31 -10.92 -19.37 -27.05
CA GLY A 31 -11.13 -20.83 -27.11
C GLY A 31 -11.33 -21.52 -25.75
N LEU A 32 -11.11 -20.83 -24.63
CA LEU A 32 -11.15 -21.41 -23.28
C LEU A 32 -12.54 -21.22 -22.64
N SER A 33 -13.55 -21.95 -23.15
CA SER A 33 -14.81 -22.12 -22.39
C SER A 33 -14.62 -23.12 -21.24
N PRO A 34 -15.20 -22.89 -20.05
CA PRO A 34 -14.97 -23.72 -18.87
C PRO A 34 -15.66 -25.10 -18.91
N SER A 35 -16.17 -25.55 -20.06
CA SER A 35 -17.05 -26.72 -20.16
C SER A 35 -16.49 -27.93 -20.93
N SER A 36 -15.24 -27.92 -21.41
CA SER A 36 -14.65 -29.12 -22.04
C SER A 36 -13.59 -29.75 -21.14
N GLY A 37 -13.96 -30.90 -20.54
CA GLY A 37 -13.18 -31.67 -19.59
C GLY A 37 -11.93 -32.37 -20.14
N THR A 38 -11.01 -31.61 -20.73
CA THR A 38 -9.69 -32.10 -21.08
C THR A 38 -8.64 -31.35 -20.24
N ARG A 39 -7.79 -32.11 -19.56
CA ARG A 39 -6.72 -31.64 -18.66
C ARG A 39 -5.78 -30.65 -19.37
N ASP A 40 -6.10 -29.35 -19.33
CA ASP A 40 -5.18 -28.30 -19.74
C ASP A 40 -4.39 -27.81 -18.53
N ARG A 41 -3.14 -28.27 -18.43
CA ARG A 41 -2.12 -27.68 -17.53
C ARG A 41 -2.03 -26.16 -17.72
N PHE A 42 -2.32 -25.67 -18.93
CA PHE A 42 -2.38 -24.25 -19.26
C PHE A 42 -3.59 -23.54 -18.63
N GLY A 43 -4.78 -24.15 -18.63
CA GLY A 43 -5.96 -23.61 -17.96
C GLY A 43 -5.77 -23.54 -16.45
N SER A 44 -5.10 -24.54 -15.87
CA SER A 44 -4.69 -24.53 -14.46
C SER A 44 -3.68 -23.41 -14.16
N MET A 45 -2.64 -23.23 -14.98
CA MET A 45 -1.66 -22.13 -14.82
C MET A 45 -2.29 -20.74 -15.01
N ALA A 46 -3.18 -20.59 -16.00
CA ALA A 46 -3.92 -19.35 -16.23
C ALA A 46 -4.88 -19.06 -15.07
N SER A 47 -5.57 -20.07 -14.54
CA SER A 47 -6.46 -19.90 -13.38
C SER A 47 -5.71 -19.57 -12.09
N MET A 48 -4.46 -20.02 -11.92
CA MET A 48 -3.59 -19.61 -10.81
C MET A 48 -3.08 -18.17 -10.97
N ALA A 49 -2.86 -17.71 -12.20
CA ALA A 49 -2.47 -16.33 -12.49
C ALA A 49 -3.66 -15.33 -12.48
N ILE A 50 -4.89 -15.83 -12.52
CA ILE A 50 -6.14 -15.06 -12.62
C ILE A 50 -7.06 -15.37 -11.42
N GLN A 51 -6.50 -15.61 -10.23
CA GLN A 51 -7.34 -15.67 -9.03
C GLN A 51 -7.76 -14.26 -8.60
N PRO A 52 -9.05 -14.01 -8.33
CA PRO A 52 -9.48 -12.80 -7.64
C PRO A 52 -8.86 -12.79 -6.24
N SER A 53 -8.23 -11.68 -5.87
CA SER A 53 -7.51 -11.52 -4.61
C SER A 53 -8.43 -11.44 -3.40
N VAL A 54 -7.89 -11.85 -2.26
CA VAL A 54 -8.42 -11.57 -0.92
C VAL A 54 -8.33 -10.07 -0.60
N PHE A 55 -7.41 -9.35 -1.24
CA PHE A 55 -7.35 -7.89 -1.22
C PHE A 55 -8.37 -7.31 -2.20
N VAL A 56 -9.52 -6.94 -1.65
CA VAL A 56 -10.52 -5.98 -2.14
C VAL A 56 -11.57 -6.51 -3.13
N GLU A 57 -12.85 -6.23 -2.79
CA GLU A 57 -14.01 -6.17 -3.69
C GLU A 57 -13.86 -5.15 -4.86
N SER A 58 -12.71 -4.48 -4.96
CA SER A 58 -12.26 -3.58 -6.03
C SER A 58 -10.79 -3.90 -6.34
N GLY A 59 -10.55 -4.87 -7.23
CA GLY A 59 -9.22 -5.43 -7.50
C GLY A 59 -8.16 -4.38 -7.86
N SER A 60 -7.05 -4.37 -7.13
CA SER A 60 -5.88 -3.52 -7.42
C SER A 60 -5.25 -3.85 -8.78
N ARG A 61 -4.79 -2.83 -9.51
CA ARG A 61 -4.11 -2.99 -10.82
C ARG A 61 -2.76 -3.70 -10.72
N TYR A 62 -2.21 -3.84 -9.52
CA TYR A 62 -0.98 -4.62 -9.28
C TYR A 62 -1.12 -6.12 -9.52
N LEU A 63 -2.36 -6.61 -9.59
CA LEU A 63 -2.66 -7.99 -9.97
C LEU A 63 -2.87 -8.14 -11.49
N GLY A 64 -2.30 -7.20 -12.26
CA GLY A 64 -2.45 -7.08 -13.70
C GLY A 64 -2.12 -8.38 -14.44
N ARG A 65 -3.11 -8.85 -15.20
CA ARG A 65 -2.95 -9.90 -16.22
C ARG A 65 -1.81 -9.50 -17.16
N PRO A 66 -0.89 -10.42 -17.50
CA PRO A 66 0.09 -10.13 -18.55
C PRO A 66 -0.64 -9.71 -19.84
N PHE A 67 -0.14 -8.65 -20.50
CA PHE A 67 -0.67 -8.07 -21.75
C PHE A 67 -1.96 -7.22 -21.65
N ALA A 68 -2.30 -6.69 -20.47
CA ALA A 68 -3.35 -5.66 -20.35
C ALA A 68 -2.99 -4.39 -21.16
N SER A 69 -4.02 -3.61 -21.57
CA SER A 69 -3.81 -2.26 -22.10
C SER A 69 -2.89 -1.47 -21.17
N PRO A 70 -2.00 -0.60 -21.69
CA PRO A 70 -1.37 0.41 -20.85
C PRO A 70 -2.48 1.13 -20.05
N PRO A 71 -2.34 1.28 -18.72
CA PRO A 71 -3.36 1.95 -17.93
C PRO A 71 -3.57 3.33 -18.52
N SER A 72 -4.83 3.66 -18.83
CA SER A 72 -5.19 5.03 -19.15
C SER A 72 -4.85 5.87 -17.92
N CYS A 73 -3.88 6.75 -18.02
CA CYS A 73 -3.58 7.65 -16.92
C CYS A 73 -4.56 8.83 -16.97
N ALA A 74 -5.79 8.59 -16.55
CA ALA A 74 -6.80 9.63 -16.40
C ALA A 74 -6.86 10.07 -14.94
N ILE A 75 -7.08 11.37 -14.69
CA ILE A 75 -7.28 11.88 -13.32
C ILE A 75 -8.51 11.21 -12.67
N GLU A 76 -9.48 10.79 -13.49
CA GLU A 76 -10.64 10.00 -13.10
C GLU A 76 -10.25 8.66 -12.45
N ASP A 77 -9.22 7.98 -12.96
CA ASP A 77 -8.77 6.70 -12.40
C ASP A 77 -8.14 6.91 -11.02
N LEU A 78 -7.35 7.98 -10.87
CA LEU A 78 -6.80 8.38 -9.56
C LEU A 78 -7.91 8.73 -8.58
N LEU A 79 -8.92 9.48 -9.04
CA LEU A 79 -10.08 9.85 -8.23
C LEU A 79 -10.89 8.63 -7.80
N SER A 80 -11.07 7.63 -8.66
CA SER A 80 -11.76 6.39 -8.33
C SER A 80 -11.07 5.67 -7.16
N ILE A 81 -9.77 5.41 -7.28
CA ILE A 81 -8.99 4.71 -6.23
C ILE A 81 -9.10 5.45 -4.89
N ALA A 82 -8.88 6.77 -4.91
CA ALA A 82 -8.92 7.56 -3.68
C ALA A 82 -10.34 7.66 -3.09
N SER A 83 -11.39 7.68 -3.93
CA SER A 83 -12.78 7.77 -3.48
C SER A 83 -13.25 6.46 -2.85
N ASP A 84 -12.93 5.32 -3.46
CA ASP A 84 -13.21 4.00 -2.90
C ASP A 84 -12.59 3.84 -1.49
N ARG A 85 -11.36 4.34 -1.31
CA ARG A 85 -10.70 4.36 0.01
C ARG A 85 -11.35 5.31 1.01
N VAL A 86 -11.85 6.46 0.56
CA VAL A 86 -12.64 7.36 1.44
C VAL A 86 -13.92 6.67 1.89
N GLU A 87 -14.65 6.01 1.00
CA GLU A 87 -15.90 5.32 1.36
C GLU A 87 -15.64 4.17 2.35
N TYR A 88 -14.62 3.37 2.09
CA TYR A 88 -14.20 2.28 2.96
C TYR A 88 -13.82 2.79 4.36
N THR A 89 -12.90 3.75 4.44
CA THR A 89 -12.45 4.30 5.74
C THR A 89 -13.54 5.08 6.46
N PHE A 90 -14.45 5.73 5.73
CA PHE A 90 -15.63 6.38 6.29
C PHE A 90 -16.57 5.37 6.94
N GLY A 91 -16.81 4.22 6.29
CA GLY A 91 -17.60 3.12 6.84
C GLY A 91 -17.03 2.64 8.17
N HIS A 92 -15.73 2.33 8.21
CA HIS A 92 -15.04 1.90 9.43
C HIS A 92 -15.14 2.94 10.56
N VAL A 93 -14.79 4.20 10.28
CA VAL A 93 -14.86 5.29 11.29
C VAL A 93 -16.29 5.53 11.76
N THR A 94 -17.28 5.40 10.87
CA THR A 94 -18.69 5.52 11.25
C THR A 94 -19.08 4.43 12.23
N LEU A 95 -18.75 3.16 11.93
CA LEU A 95 -19.03 2.05 12.85
C LEU A 95 -18.36 2.24 14.21
N LEU A 96 -17.10 2.69 14.24
CA LEU A 96 -16.40 3.02 15.49
C LEU A 96 -17.12 4.10 16.33
N GLN A 97 -17.82 5.03 15.69
CA GLN A 97 -18.53 6.13 16.36
C GLN A 97 -19.97 5.78 16.73
N THR A 98 -20.67 5.03 15.88
CA THR A 98 -22.12 4.83 15.99
C THR A 98 -22.51 3.49 16.62
N ASP A 99 -21.65 2.47 16.53
CA ASP A 99 -21.93 1.13 17.06
C ASP A 99 -20.98 0.78 18.24
N PRO A 100 -21.47 0.85 19.49
CA PRO A 100 -20.69 0.47 20.66
C PRO A 100 -20.26 -1.00 20.67
N ALA A 101 -21.01 -1.91 20.03
CA ALA A 101 -20.65 -3.33 19.94
C ALA A 101 -19.44 -3.52 19.02
N PHE A 102 -19.46 -2.87 17.85
CA PHE A 102 -18.33 -2.84 16.93
C PHE A 102 -17.07 -2.25 17.58
N LEU A 103 -17.19 -1.09 18.25
CA LEU A 103 -16.05 -0.47 18.94
C LEU A 103 -15.44 -1.40 20.00
N ARG A 104 -16.27 -2.09 20.79
CA ARG A 104 -15.79 -3.06 21.79
C ARG A 104 -15.09 -4.24 21.14
N TRP A 105 -15.69 -4.81 20.10
CA TRP A 105 -15.10 -5.91 19.35
C TRP A 105 -13.74 -5.51 18.75
N TYR A 106 -13.67 -4.38 18.04
CA TYR A 106 -12.44 -3.90 17.41
C TYR A 106 -11.36 -3.58 18.45
N THR A 107 -11.74 -2.95 19.57
CA THR A 107 -10.79 -2.70 20.66
C THR A 107 -10.27 -4.01 21.26
N GLN A 108 -11.14 -5.02 21.43
CA GLN A 108 -10.73 -6.32 21.92
C GLN A 108 -9.80 -7.03 20.94
N GLU A 109 -10.10 -6.99 19.64
CA GLU A 109 -9.24 -7.54 18.59
C GLU A 109 -7.87 -6.84 18.59
N LEU A 110 -7.85 -5.52 18.70
CA LEU A 110 -6.61 -4.75 18.82
C LEU A 110 -5.83 -5.18 20.07
N LEU A 111 -6.48 -5.37 21.22
CA LEU A 111 -5.82 -5.79 22.46
C LEU A 111 -5.32 -7.24 22.41
N ASP A 112 -6.09 -8.15 21.81
CA ASP A 112 -5.71 -9.55 21.63
C ASP A 112 -4.51 -9.67 20.67
N ASN A 113 -4.44 -8.76 19.68
CA ASN A 113 -3.35 -8.67 18.71
C ASN A 113 -2.22 -7.71 19.11
N ALA A 114 -2.40 -6.87 20.14
CA ALA A 114 -1.42 -5.92 20.64
C ALA A 114 -0.68 -6.52 21.85
N LEU A 115 0.50 -7.06 21.54
CA LEU A 115 1.65 -7.28 22.40
C LEU A 115 1.58 -8.45 23.38
N LEU A 116 2.66 -9.23 23.30
CA LEU A 116 3.44 -9.70 24.45
C LEU A 116 2.55 -10.08 25.64
N SER A 117 1.75 -11.14 25.44
CA SER A 117 0.72 -11.63 26.37
C SER A 117 1.21 -11.96 27.80
N ALA A 118 2.49 -11.73 28.10
CA ALA A 118 3.09 -11.82 29.43
C ALA A 118 3.53 -10.46 30.02
N GLU A 119 4.04 -9.51 29.23
CA GLU A 119 4.60 -8.23 29.73
C GLU A 119 3.54 -7.11 29.78
N CYS A 120 2.55 -7.13 28.87
CA CYS A 120 1.45 -6.15 28.88
C CYS A 120 0.49 -6.39 30.07
N LYS A 121 0.44 -7.62 30.61
CA LYS A 121 -0.34 -7.94 31.84
C LYS A 121 0.12 -7.12 33.06
N SER A 122 1.37 -6.65 33.08
CA SER A 122 1.89 -5.80 34.15
C SER A 122 1.72 -4.30 33.92
N MET A 123 1.24 -3.86 32.74
CA MET A 123 1.10 -2.44 32.36
C MET A 123 -0.14 -2.19 31.48
N PRO A 124 -1.36 -2.33 32.02
CA PRO A 124 -2.60 -2.18 31.25
C PRO A 124 -2.74 -0.80 30.59
N GLU A 125 -2.20 0.27 31.19
CA GLU A 125 -2.26 1.63 30.66
C GLU A 125 -1.55 1.75 29.30
N VAL A 126 -0.46 1.00 29.10
CA VAL A 126 0.29 0.99 27.84
C VAL A 126 -0.53 0.31 26.74
N CYS A 127 -1.19 -0.80 27.05
CA CYS A 127 -1.98 -1.55 26.08
C CYS A 127 -3.21 -0.73 25.63
N TYR A 128 -3.90 -0.04 26.56
CA TYR A 128 -4.97 0.90 26.21
C TYR A 128 -4.46 2.11 25.41
N GLY A 129 -3.29 2.64 25.74
CA GLY A 129 -2.65 3.72 24.99
C GLY A 129 -2.39 3.35 23.53
N LEU A 130 -1.91 2.12 23.28
CA LEU A 130 -1.67 1.61 21.93
C LEU A 130 -2.97 1.37 21.17
N ALA A 131 -3.98 0.75 21.79
CA ALA A 131 -5.29 0.59 21.16
C ALA A 131 -5.92 1.94 20.78
N ALA A 132 -5.81 2.94 21.66
CA ALA A 132 -6.24 4.31 21.38
C ALA A 132 -5.44 4.96 20.25
N GLU A 133 -4.13 4.68 20.15
CA GLU A 133 -3.30 5.13 19.03
C GLU A 133 -3.76 4.52 17.70
N HIS A 134 -4.05 3.22 17.64
CA HIS A 134 -4.58 2.55 16.44
C HIS A 134 -5.89 3.19 15.98
N ILE A 135 -6.86 3.34 16.89
CA ILE A 135 -8.15 3.98 16.58
C ILE A 135 -7.94 5.43 16.10
N SER A 136 -7.07 6.19 16.77
CA SER A 136 -6.76 7.57 16.38
C SER A 136 -6.14 7.64 14.99
N ARG A 137 -5.32 6.65 14.62
CA ARG A 137 -4.72 6.55 13.28
C ARG A 137 -5.72 6.17 12.22
N ASP A 138 -6.68 5.30 12.50
CA ASP A 138 -7.74 4.95 11.55
C ASP A 138 -8.60 6.19 11.22
N VAL A 139 -8.91 7.01 12.22
CA VAL A 139 -9.59 8.30 12.02
C VAL A 139 -8.71 9.27 11.21
N ALA A 140 -7.41 9.35 11.51
CA ALA A 140 -6.49 10.19 10.76
C ALA A 140 -6.38 9.74 9.29
N ASN A 141 -6.40 8.43 9.04
CA ASN A 141 -6.31 7.84 7.71
C ASN A 141 -7.49 8.25 6.82
N PHE A 142 -8.73 8.24 7.37
CA PHE A 142 -9.89 8.79 6.68
C PHE A 142 -9.68 10.25 6.24
N TRP A 143 -9.16 11.09 7.12
CA TRP A 143 -8.90 12.50 6.79
C TRP A 143 -7.81 12.67 5.74
N VAL A 144 -6.80 11.80 5.73
CA VAL A 144 -5.77 11.81 4.70
C VAL A 144 -6.35 11.42 3.35
N TRP A 145 -7.10 10.32 3.25
CA TRP A 145 -7.76 9.92 2.01
C TRP A 145 -8.69 11.01 1.48
N LYS A 146 -9.48 11.63 2.36
CA LYS A 146 -10.33 12.78 2.02
C LYS A 146 -9.52 13.99 1.55
N GLY A 147 -8.34 14.18 2.13
CA GLY A 147 -7.36 15.18 1.70
C GLY A 147 -6.86 14.94 0.28
N ILE A 148 -6.43 13.70 -0.02
CA ILE A 148 -5.97 13.27 -1.35
C ILE A 148 -7.06 13.49 -2.40
N VAL A 149 -8.31 13.11 -2.12
CA VAL A 149 -9.46 13.39 -3.02
C VAL A 149 -9.63 14.89 -3.26
N GLY A 150 -9.43 15.73 -2.23
CA GLY A 150 -9.48 17.18 -2.36
C GLY A 150 -8.42 17.73 -3.32
N GLU A 151 -7.17 17.25 -3.20
CA GLU A 151 -6.06 17.64 -4.06
C GLU A 151 -6.23 17.12 -5.49
N LEU A 152 -6.76 15.92 -5.68
CA LEU A 152 -7.08 15.37 -7.01
C LEU A 152 -8.20 16.15 -7.71
N ASN A 153 -9.22 16.59 -6.98
CA ASN A 153 -10.26 17.48 -7.54
C ASN A 153 -9.69 18.84 -7.92
N TYR A 154 -8.76 19.38 -7.14
CA TYR A 154 -8.03 20.59 -7.52
C TYR A 154 -7.20 20.35 -8.79
N LEU A 155 -6.49 19.23 -8.89
CA LEU A 155 -5.75 18.85 -10.08
C LEU A 155 -6.65 18.80 -11.33
N LYS A 156 -7.82 18.16 -11.22
CA LYS A 156 -8.83 18.11 -12.26
C LYS A 156 -9.32 19.50 -12.68
N SER A 157 -9.46 20.43 -11.74
CA SER A 157 -9.86 21.82 -12.04
C SER A 157 -8.78 22.64 -12.75
N VAL A 158 -7.49 22.27 -12.57
CA VAL A 158 -6.34 22.95 -13.17
C VAL A 158 -5.95 22.32 -14.52
N ASP A 159 -6.38 21.09 -14.79
CA ASP A 159 -6.12 20.39 -16.05
C ASP A 159 -6.91 21.02 -17.21
N ASN A 160 -6.27 21.99 -17.88
CA ASN A 160 -6.81 22.70 -19.03
C ASN A 160 -6.36 22.08 -20.37
N SER A 161 -5.97 20.80 -20.40
CA SER A 161 -5.46 20.08 -21.58
C SER A 161 -4.15 20.62 -22.17
N LYS A 162 -3.61 21.74 -21.68
CA LYS A 162 -2.31 22.28 -22.08
C LYS A 162 -1.19 21.47 -21.44
N HIS A 163 -0.46 20.74 -22.27
CA HIS A 163 0.70 20.01 -21.81
C HIS A 163 1.78 20.96 -21.26
N ASN A 164 2.22 20.72 -20.02
CA ASN A 164 3.27 21.42 -19.28
C ASN A 164 2.87 22.79 -18.68
N ASP A 165 1.61 22.98 -18.29
CA ASP A 165 1.25 24.12 -17.43
C ASP A 165 2.04 24.04 -16.11
N PRO A 166 2.87 25.06 -15.76
CA PRO A 166 3.60 25.10 -14.50
C PRO A 166 2.71 24.95 -13.27
N ARG A 167 1.45 25.40 -13.32
CA ARG A 167 0.49 25.25 -12.22
C ARG A 167 0.10 23.79 -12.01
N LEU A 168 -0.13 23.07 -13.10
CA LEU A 168 -0.44 21.64 -13.07
C LEU A 168 0.75 20.85 -12.53
N LEU A 169 1.96 21.11 -13.03
CA LEU A 169 3.18 20.47 -12.55
C LEU A 169 3.42 20.74 -11.05
N SER A 170 3.18 21.96 -10.60
CA SER A 170 3.29 22.34 -9.19
C SER A 170 2.27 21.64 -8.30
N ALA A 171 1.02 21.51 -8.77
CA ALA A 171 -0.05 20.81 -8.05
C ALA A 171 0.21 19.30 -7.97
N MET A 172 0.65 18.69 -9.07
CA MET A 172 1.06 17.28 -9.10
C MET A 172 2.25 17.02 -8.18
N GLY A 173 3.26 17.89 -8.21
CA GLY A 173 4.43 17.77 -7.33
C GLY A 173 4.05 17.87 -5.85
N ALA A 174 3.11 18.76 -5.50
CA ALA A 174 2.57 18.82 -4.14
C ALA A 174 1.84 17.52 -3.77
N LEU A 175 0.96 17.03 -4.63
CA LEU A 175 0.24 15.78 -4.41
C LEU A 175 1.18 14.59 -4.25
N GLU A 176 2.25 14.49 -5.07
CA GLU A 176 3.26 13.45 -4.91
C GLU A 176 3.93 13.53 -3.53
N SER A 177 4.35 14.72 -3.10
CA SER A 177 4.95 14.92 -1.77
C SER A 177 3.99 14.51 -0.65
N LEU A 178 2.69 14.81 -0.79
CA LEU A 178 1.66 14.41 0.17
C LEU A 178 1.54 12.89 0.26
N ILE A 179 1.49 12.20 -0.89
CA ILE A 179 1.39 10.74 -0.96
C ILE A 179 2.64 10.10 -0.36
N LEU A 180 3.85 10.57 -0.74
CA LEU A 180 5.12 10.06 -0.22
C LEU A 180 5.24 10.22 1.29
N HIS A 181 4.82 11.37 1.83
CA HIS A 181 4.77 11.59 3.27
C HIS A 181 3.87 10.58 3.97
N HIS A 182 2.68 10.33 3.42
CA HIS A 182 1.74 9.38 4.01
C HIS A 182 2.24 7.93 3.90
N ILE A 183 2.88 7.56 2.78
CA ILE A 183 3.53 6.26 2.62
C ILE A 183 4.57 6.06 3.73
N ASP A 184 5.49 7.01 3.95
CA ASP A 184 6.51 6.86 5.00
C ASP A 184 5.90 6.74 6.40
N HIS A 185 4.85 7.51 6.69
CA HIS A 185 4.14 7.41 7.97
C HIS A 185 3.42 6.07 8.15
N LEU A 186 2.77 5.57 7.10
CA LEU A 186 2.06 4.29 7.12
C LEU A 186 3.05 3.12 7.21
N GLU A 187 4.17 3.16 6.50
CA GLU A 187 5.25 2.16 6.62
C GLU A 187 5.77 2.06 8.06
N ARG A 188 6.07 3.20 8.69
CA ARG A 188 6.51 3.26 10.09
C ARG A 188 5.44 2.68 11.04
N HIS A 189 4.18 2.98 10.77
CA HIS A 189 3.08 2.45 11.55
C HIS A 189 2.93 0.92 11.37
N ILE A 190 2.97 0.41 10.14
CA ILE A 190 2.89 -1.02 9.86
C ILE A 190 4.06 -1.77 10.50
N CYS A 191 5.28 -1.24 10.41
CA CYS A 191 6.44 -1.78 11.13
C CYS A 191 6.15 -1.92 12.62
N SER A 192 5.61 -0.87 13.25
CA SER A 192 5.19 -0.89 14.66
C SER A 192 4.11 -1.94 14.93
N CYS A 193 3.12 -2.08 14.05
CA CYS A 193 2.06 -3.08 14.18
C CYS A 193 2.62 -4.51 14.15
N ILE A 194 3.53 -4.81 13.21
CA ILE A 194 4.15 -6.14 13.08
C ILE A 194 4.91 -6.52 14.35
N LEU A 195 5.67 -5.58 14.92
CA LEU A 195 6.40 -5.78 16.18
C LEU A 195 5.46 -6.07 17.35
N GLN A 196 4.25 -5.52 17.33
CA GLN A 196 3.25 -5.73 18.36
C GLN A 196 2.54 -7.09 18.25
N ARG A 197 2.55 -7.73 17.08
CA ARG A 197 1.81 -8.99 16.88
C ARG A 197 2.50 -10.19 17.55
N PRO A 198 1.76 -10.98 18.36
CA PRO A 198 2.30 -12.18 19.01
C PRO A 198 2.95 -13.16 18.03
N ALA A 199 2.37 -13.26 16.83
CA ALA A 199 2.81 -14.13 15.74
C ALA A 199 4.22 -13.83 15.20
N PHE A 200 4.73 -12.62 15.41
CA PHE A 200 6.08 -12.21 15.00
C PHE A 200 7.05 -12.08 16.19
N LYS A 201 6.58 -12.27 17.43
CA LYS A 201 7.37 -12.03 18.66
C LYS A 201 8.74 -12.73 18.64
N ASP A 202 8.77 -14.00 18.26
CA ASP A 202 9.99 -14.81 18.30
C ASP A 202 11.04 -14.39 17.26
N LEU A 203 10.66 -13.54 16.31
CA LEU A 203 11.54 -13.04 15.25
C LEU A 203 12.30 -11.78 15.66
N TRP A 204 11.97 -11.16 16.80
CA TRP A 204 12.54 -9.89 17.23
C TRP A 204 13.12 -9.97 18.64
N ASP A 205 14.29 -9.35 18.83
CA ASP A 205 14.78 -8.97 20.15
C ASP A 205 14.41 -7.50 20.38
N ILE A 206 13.44 -7.27 21.26
CA ILE A 206 12.96 -5.95 21.64
C ILE A 206 13.58 -5.56 22.97
N LYS A 207 14.27 -4.42 23.01
CA LYS A 207 14.83 -3.83 24.23
C LYS A 207 14.07 -2.56 24.56
N TYR A 208 13.38 -2.57 25.71
CA TYR A 208 12.70 -1.41 26.26
C TYR A 208 13.66 -0.63 27.17
N PRO A 209 14.19 0.53 26.75
CA PRO A 209 14.89 1.40 27.68
C PRO A 209 13.91 1.97 28.72
N ALA A 210 14.38 2.27 29.93
CA ALA A 210 13.57 2.82 31.03
C ALA A 210 12.85 4.14 30.65
N PHE A 211 13.39 4.86 29.67
CA PHE A 211 12.76 5.99 28.99
C PHE A 211 13.20 5.98 27.53
N GLY A 212 12.26 6.04 26.58
CA GLY A 212 12.53 6.25 25.16
C GLY A 212 12.05 5.13 24.23
N VAL A 213 12.54 5.21 22.99
CA VAL A 213 12.16 4.38 21.83
C VAL A 213 12.76 2.97 21.97
N ALA A 214 11.92 1.94 21.97
CA ALA A 214 12.23 0.52 21.97
C ALA A 214 13.16 0.19 20.80
N LYS A 215 14.31 -0.38 21.13
CA LYS A 215 15.26 -0.83 20.11
C LYS A 215 14.92 -2.24 19.71
N THR A 216 14.65 -2.44 18.43
CA THR A 216 14.30 -3.75 17.86
C THR A 216 15.42 -4.24 16.96
N SER A 217 15.83 -5.49 17.13
CA SER A 217 16.75 -6.17 16.20
C SER A 217 16.19 -7.51 15.79
N ASN A 218 16.33 -7.86 14.50
CA ASN A 218 15.94 -9.17 13.99
C ASN A 218 16.74 -10.28 14.66
N LYS A 219 16.04 -11.29 15.15
CA LYS A 219 16.62 -12.46 15.81
C LYS A 219 16.93 -13.54 14.78
N GLY A 220 18.18 -13.98 14.71
CA GLY A 220 18.54 -15.21 13.99
C GLY A 220 18.64 -15.15 12.46
N PHE A 221 18.48 -13.98 11.84
CA PHE A 221 18.69 -13.77 10.40
C PHE A 221 19.98 -13.00 10.16
N LYS A 222 20.92 -13.59 9.39
CA LYS A 222 22.21 -12.97 9.07
C LYS A 222 22.15 -12.10 7.80
N SER A 223 21.16 -12.32 6.94
CA SER A 223 20.96 -11.61 5.68
C SER A 223 19.50 -11.64 5.22
N ALA A 224 19.12 -10.75 4.30
CA ALA A 224 17.81 -10.77 3.66
C ALA A 224 17.54 -12.07 2.91
N LEU A 225 18.58 -12.68 2.31
CA LEU A 225 18.48 -13.97 1.62
C LEU A 225 18.18 -15.11 2.60
N ASP A 226 18.79 -15.10 3.79
CA ASP A 226 18.49 -16.08 4.83
C ASP A 226 17.06 -15.95 5.35
N LEU A 227 16.57 -14.71 5.44
CA LEU A 227 15.19 -14.45 5.80
C LEU A 227 14.23 -14.97 4.74
N PHE A 228 14.48 -14.70 3.45
CA PHE A 228 13.66 -15.23 2.35
C PHE A 228 13.56 -16.75 2.36
N LYS A 229 14.67 -17.46 2.61
CA LYS A 229 14.68 -18.93 2.63
C LYS A 229 13.94 -19.54 3.81
N LYS A 230 14.03 -18.91 4.97
CA LYS A 230 13.46 -19.43 6.23
C LYS A 230 12.01 -18.99 6.45
N ASP A 231 11.71 -17.76 6.07
CA ASP A 231 10.40 -17.13 6.24
C ASP A 231 10.09 -16.18 5.06
N PRO A 232 9.61 -16.72 3.93
CA PRO A 232 9.29 -15.93 2.75
C PRO A 232 8.20 -14.87 3.01
N LEU A 233 7.29 -15.15 3.96
CA LEU A 233 6.21 -14.24 4.31
C LEU A 233 6.77 -13.02 5.05
N HIS A 234 7.52 -13.25 6.12
CA HIS A 234 8.15 -12.16 6.86
C HIS A 234 9.12 -11.36 5.98
N TRP A 235 9.86 -12.04 5.11
CA TRP A 235 10.67 -11.36 4.09
C TRP A 235 9.83 -10.44 3.21
N CYS A 236 8.74 -10.94 2.63
CA CYS A 236 7.89 -10.14 1.75
C CYS A 236 7.32 -8.90 2.46
N LEU A 237 6.78 -9.09 3.66
CA LEU A 237 6.24 -8.01 4.48
C LEU A 237 7.28 -6.93 4.79
N THR A 238 8.52 -7.32 5.09
CA THR A 238 9.62 -6.37 5.36
C THR A 238 10.15 -5.69 4.10
N GLN A 239 10.17 -6.37 2.95
CA GLN A 239 10.56 -5.77 1.68
C GLN A 239 9.58 -4.69 1.22
N ILE A 240 8.27 -4.93 1.38
CA ILE A 240 7.23 -3.94 1.05
C ILE A 240 7.48 -2.63 1.82
N LEU A 241 7.89 -2.72 3.09
CA LEU A 241 8.09 -1.55 3.96
C LEU A 241 9.45 -0.83 3.77
N THR A 242 10.37 -1.42 3.01
CA THR A 242 11.74 -0.89 2.84
C THR A 242 12.01 -0.40 1.42
N SER A 243 11.14 -0.71 0.47
CA SER A 243 11.37 -0.45 -0.95
C SER A 243 11.32 1.03 -1.35
N THR A 244 10.69 1.91 -0.58
CA THR A 244 10.72 3.37 -0.85
C THR A 244 12.02 4.04 -0.49
N LYS A 245 12.77 3.43 0.44
CA LYS A 245 13.97 4.00 1.06
C LYS A 245 15.27 3.60 0.35
N THR A 246 15.23 2.53 -0.44
CA THR A 246 16.40 1.98 -1.14
C THR A 246 16.28 2.16 -2.65
N LYS A 247 17.34 2.66 -3.29
CA LYS A 247 17.38 2.83 -4.76
C LYS A 247 17.34 1.51 -5.53
N ASP A 248 17.61 0.40 -4.85
CA ASP A 248 17.62 -0.97 -5.39
C ASP A 248 16.42 -1.80 -4.88
N GLY A 249 15.33 -1.13 -4.47
CA GLY A 249 14.10 -1.78 -3.99
C GLY A 249 13.40 -2.60 -5.07
N PHE A 250 12.68 -3.64 -4.65
CA PHE A 250 11.83 -4.42 -5.55
C PHE A 250 10.57 -3.63 -5.91
N ASP A 251 10.07 -3.82 -7.13
CA ASP A 251 8.81 -3.20 -7.53
C ASP A 251 7.65 -3.58 -6.58
N HIS A 252 6.86 -2.60 -6.14
CA HIS A 252 5.78 -2.82 -5.18
C HIS A 252 4.69 -3.71 -5.78
N ALA A 253 4.43 -3.59 -7.09
CA ALA A 253 3.49 -4.47 -7.79
C ALA A 253 3.92 -5.94 -7.66
N MET A 254 5.20 -6.20 -7.92
CA MET A 254 5.79 -7.54 -7.78
C MET A 254 5.67 -8.06 -6.34
N LEU A 255 5.96 -7.22 -5.33
CA LEU A 255 5.89 -7.62 -3.93
C LEU A 255 4.46 -7.92 -3.46
N PHE A 256 3.48 -7.10 -3.83
CA PHE A 256 2.06 -7.35 -3.51
C PHE A 256 1.52 -8.57 -4.27
N ALA A 257 1.91 -8.77 -5.52
CA ALA A 257 1.58 -10.00 -6.25
C ALA A 257 2.22 -11.24 -5.59
N PHE A 258 3.46 -11.11 -5.13
CA PHE A 258 4.14 -12.18 -4.40
C PHE A 258 3.42 -12.49 -3.08
N LEU A 259 3.04 -11.48 -2.30
CA LEU A 259 2.26 -11.63 -1.07
C LEU A 259 0.94 -12.36 -1.32
N ASN A 260 0.20 -11.95 -2.36
CA ASN A 260 -1.05 -12.61 -2.76
C ASN A 260 -0.86 -14.09 -3.11
N ASN A 261 0.19 -14.38 -3.88
CA ASN A 261 0.54 -15.76 -4.22
C ASN A 261 0.91 -16.58 -2.98
N LEU A 262 1.63 -15.98 -2.03
CA LEU A 262 1.98 -16.63 -0.77
C LEU A 262 0.73 -16.97 0.06
N LEU A 263 -0.20 -16.02 0.21
CA LEU A 263 -1.44 -16.21 0.97
C LEU A 263 -2.37 -17.24 0.33
N SER A 264 -2.45 -17.25 -1.01
CA SER A 264 -3.29 -18.19 -1.78
C SER A 264 -2.66 -19.58 -1.91
N SER A 265 -1.34 -19.69 -1.72
CA SER A 265 -0.60 -20.93 -1.86
C SER A 265 -0.90 -21.92 -0.74
N LYS A 266 -1.06 -23.20 -1.08
CA LYS A 266 -1.15 -24.31 -0.12
C LYS A 266 0.21 -24.71 0.47
N THR A 267 1.30 -24.16 -0.07
CA THR A 267 2.68 -24.55 0.28
C THR A 267 3.15 -23.91 1.59
N ILE A 268 2.56 -22.78 1.96
CA ILE A 268 2.83 -22.12 3.24
C ILE A 268 1.97 -22.77 4.31
N LYS A 269 2.57 -23.06 5.47
CA LYS A 269 1.85 -23.57 6.64
C LYS A 269 0.73 -22.59 7.00
N GLU A 270 -0.47 -23.09 7.27
CA GLU A 270 -1.61 -22.25 7.70
C GLU A 270 -1.27 -21.43 8.95
N GLU A 271 -0.43 -21.96 9.85
CA GLU A 271 0.13 -21.24 11.01
C GLU A 271 0.91 -19.97 10.63
N SER A 272 1.56 -19.96 9.47
CA SER A 272 2.26 -18.78 8.95
C SER A 272 1.30 -17.78 8.30
N LYS A 273 0.17 -18.23 7.73
CA LYS A 273 -0.87 -17.34 7.19
C LYS A 273 -1.64 -16.64 8.31
N GLY A 274 -1.95 -17.36 9.38
CA GLY A 274 -2.61 -16.82 10.58
C GLY A 274 -1.79 -15.77 11.34
N ARG A 275 -0.60 -15.40 10.86
CA ARG A 275 0.19 -14.29 11.40
C ARG A 275 -0.28 -12.92 10.91
N ILE A 276 -0.99 -12.87 9.78
CA ILE A 276 -1.55 -11.63 9.23
C ILE A 276 -3.03 -11.60 9.59
N ASP A 277 -3.40 -10.70 10.48
CA ASP A 277 -4.79 -10.37 10.79
C ASP A 277 -5.38 -9.38 9.77
N ASP A 278 -6.71 -9.28 9.77
CA ASP A 278 -7.46 -8.41 8.86
C ASP A 278 -7.07 -6.94 9.03
N ALA A 279 -6.82 -6.48 10.27
CA ALA A 279 -6.39 -5.11 10.54
C ALA A 279 -4.99 -4.80 9.95
N LEU A 280 -4.06 -5.76 9.96
CA LEU A 280 -2.75 -5.62 9.31
C LEU A 280 -2.89 -5.67 7.80
N LEU A 281 -3.74 -6.56 7.28
CA LEU A 281 -4.03 -6.69 5.86
C LEU A 281 -4.61 -5.40 5.27
N GLU A 282 -5.51 -4.75 6.01
CA GLU A 282 -6.10 -3.46 5.66
C GLU A 282 -5.03 -2.38 5.51
N LYS A 283 -4.09 -2.27 6.47
CA LYS A 283 -2.99 -1.29 6.40
C LYS A 283 -2.08 -1.53 5.19
N TYR A 284 -1.81 -2.79 4.85
CA TYR A 284 -1.09 -3.14 3.62
C TYR A 284 -1.89 -2.82 2.35
N SER A 285 -3.21 -2.98 2.41
CA SER A 285 -4.12 -2.59 1.32
C SER A 285 -4.05 -1.08 1.08
N ASP A 286 -4.12 -0.27 2.14
CA ASP A 286 -3.95 1.19 2.05
C ASP A 286 -2.58 1.58 1.47
N LEU A 287 -1.52 0.93 1.95
CA LEU A 287 -0.17 1.14 1.43
C LEU A 287 -0.11 0.84 -0.08
N GLY A 288 -0.68 -0.29 -0.50
CA GLY A 288 -0.80 -0.64 -1.92
C GLY A 288 -1.54 0.42 -2.72
N ALA A 289 -2.68 0.93 -2.24
CA ALA A 289 -3.43 1.98 -2.94
C ALA A 289 -2.64 3.29 -3.06
N LEU A 290 -1.85 3.67 -2.05
CA LEU A 290 -0.99 4.85 -2.11
C LEU A 290 0.14 4.71 -3.14
N HIS A 291 0.77 3.53 -3.19
CA HIS A 291 1.74 3.24 -4.24
C HIS A 291 1.10 3.27 -5.62
N GLU A 292 -0.10 2.70 -5.78
CA GLU A 292 -0.79 2.65 -7.07
C GLU A 292 -1.11 4.06 -7.57
N LEU A 293 -1.60 4.92 -6.66
CA LEU A 293 -1.82 6.33 -6.95
C LEU A 293 -0.53 7.06 -7.34
N ARG A 294 0.57 6.80 -6.63
CA ARG A 294 1.86 7.41 -6.94
C ARG A 294 2.34 6.98 -8.32
N ASP A 295 2.31 5.69 -8.61
CA ASP A 295 2.79 5.15 -9.89
C ASP A 295 1.97 5.70 -11.05
N LEU A 296 0.64 5.77 -10.90
CA LEU A 296 -0.24 6.40 -11.88
C LEU A 296 0.07 7.90 -12.03
N LEU A 297 0.28 8.64 -10.94
CA LEU A 297 0.64 10.06 -10.98
C LEU A 297 1.96 10.29 -11.75
N LEU A 298 2.95 9.42 -11.54
CA LEU A 298 4.23 9.46 -12.26
C LEU A 298 4.07 9.11 -13.75
N MET A 299 3.19 8.17 -14.08
CA MET A 299 2.85 7.84 -15.48
C MET A 299 2.15 9.00 -16.19
N HIS A 300 1.40 9.85 -15.47
CA HIS A 300 0.69 10.99 -16.06
C HIS A 300 1.63 11.99 -16.73
N ARG A 301 2.82 12.25 -16.14
CA ARG A 301 3.85 13.11 -16.75
C ARG A 301 5.27 12.79 -16.30
N THR A 302 6.13 12.51 -17.26
CA THR A 302 7.59 12.46 -17.06
C THR A 302 8.14 13.89 -16.93
N GLY A 303 8.63 14.27 -15.75
CA GLY A 303 9.25 15.59 -15.52
C GLY A 303 8.75 16.35 -14.30
N LEU A 304 8.10 15.66 -13.36
CA LEU A 304 7.74 16.24 -12.06
C LEU A 304 9.00 16.78 -11.37
N THR A 305 8.99 18.08 -11.09
CA THR A 305 10.00 18.69 -10.24
C THR A 305 9.72 18.24 -8.82
N TYR A 306 10.64 17.46 -8.24
CA TYR A 306 10.55 17.05 -6.84
C TYR A 306 10.31 18.28 -5.96
N ARG A 307 9.18 18.28 -5.26
CA ARG A 307 8.85 19.34 -4.31
C ARG A 307 9.11 18.81 -2.90
N ASN A 308 9.88 19.55 -2.12
CA ASN A 308 10.06 19.21 -0.72
C ASN A 308 8.71 19.32 0.01
N PHE A 309 8.38 18.34 0.85
CA PHE A 309 7.17 18.31 1.65
C PHE A 309 7.06 19.55 2.55
N ASP A 310 8.15 19.97 3.20
CA ASP A 310 8.14 21.16 4.07
C ASP A 310 7.81 22.45 3.30
N ASP A 311 8.35 22.58 2.08
CA ASP A 311 8.06 23.71 1.20
C ASP A 311 6.61 23.66 0.67
N ALA A 312 6.09 22.47 0.39
CA ALA A 312 4.69 22.28 0.01
C ALA A 312 3.76 22.64 1.17
N LYS A 313 4.05 22.16 2.38
CA LYS A 313 3.29 22.42 3.60
C LYS A 313 3.14 23.90 3.93
N LEU A 314 4.14 24.71 3.62
CA LEU A 314 4.11 26.17 3.82
C LEU A 314 3.33 26.93 2.74
N LYS A 315 3.34 26.43 1.51
CA LYS A 315 2.80 27.13 0.32
C LYS A 315 1.40 26.69 -0.05
N GLU A 316 1.04 25.45 0.22
CA GLU A 316 -0.24 24.88 -0.15
C GLU A 316 -1.34 25.24 0.85
N THR A 317 -2.50 25.59 0.32
CA THR A 317 -3.65 26.03 1.11
C THR A 317 -4.80 25.02 1.11
N GLY A 318 -4.59 23.86 0.50
CA GLY A 318 -5.57 22.76 0.45
C GLY A 318 -5.93 22.23 1.84
N ARG A 319 -7.09 21.55 1.93
CA ARG A 319 -7.61 21.06 3.21
C ARG A 319 -6.65 20.07 3.89
N ALA A 320 -6.03 19.18 3.10
CA ALA A 320 -5.02 18.23 3.57
C ALA A 320 -3.83 18.96 4.21
N TRP A 321 -3.30 19.97 3.52
CA TRP A 321 -2.16 20.76 3.98
C TRP A 321 -2.46 21.58 5.22
N ARG A 322 -3.67 22.13 5.35
CA ARG A 322 -4.11 22.83 6.58
C ARG A 322 -4.23 21.88 7.78
N TYR A 323 -4.61 20.64 7.55
CA TYR A 323 -4.67 19.63 8.59
C TYR A 323 -3.25 19.30 9.08
N LEU A 324 -2.32 19.09 8.14
CA LEU A 324 -0.91 18.81 8.43
C LEU A 324 -0.16 19.99 9.06
N SER A 325 -0.47 21.23 8.66
CA SER A 325 0.18 22.44 9.19
C SER A 325 -0.25 22.81 10.60
N LYS A 326 -1.46 22.42 11.02
CA LYS A 326 -1.95 22.60 12.39
C LYS A 326 -1.29 21.66 13.41
N GLY A 327 -0.39 20.78 12.97
CA GLY A 327 0.30 19.85 13.87
C GLY A 327 -0.66 18.92 14.59
N TYR A 328 -1.82 18.60 13.96
CA TYR A 328 -2.63 17.48 14.42
C TYR A 328 -1.70 16.29 14.50
N LYS A 329 -1.43 15.84 15.74
CA LYS A 329 -0.38 14.88 16.05
C LYS A 329 -0.59 13.65 15.17
N GLU A 330 0.17 13.59 14.09
CA GLU A 330 0.62 12.32 13.55
C GLU A 330 1.26 11.66 14.75
N GLY A 331 0.60 10.65 15.32
CA GLY A 331 1.09 9.97 16.50
C GLY A 331 2.56 9.72 16.28
N SER A 332 3.41 10.38 17.08
CA SER A 332 4.79 9.98 17.21
C SER A 332 4.68 8.52 17.58
N THR A 333 5.05 7.63 16.65
CA THR A 333 5.24 6.21 16.94
C THR A 333 6.27 6.19 18.06
N VAL A 334 5.79 6.20 19.29
CA VAL A 334 6.54 5.81 20.46
C VAL A 334 6.42 4.31 20.43
N LEU A 335 7.27 3.69 19.62
CA LEU A 335 7.83 2.43 20.05
C LEU A 335 9.27 2.69 20.33
#